data_AF-A0A538GFE1-F1
#
_entry.id   AF-A0A538GFE1-F1
#
_cell.length_a   1.000
_cell.length_b   1.000
_cell.length_c   1.000
_cell.angle_alpha   90.00
_cell.angle_beta   90.00
_cell.angle_gamma   90.00
#
_symmetry.space_group_name_H-M   'P 1'
#
loop_
_entity.id
_entity.type
_entity.pdbx_description
1 polymer ?
#
loop_
_entity_poly.entity_id
_entity_poly.type
_entity_poly.pdbx_seq_one_letter_code
_entity_poly.pdbx_strand_id
1 'polypeptide(L)' 'LVAISPRGELRGTGVLEGRIADEPRGDEGFGYDPIFIPAGEERTVAELGNEWKAENSHRARAARDLLRAMSRRGWSGV' A
#
# COMPACT_ATOMS: atom_id res chain seq x y z
N LEU A 1 1.77 3.07 -8.19
CA LEU A 1 1.01 4.30 -8.49
C LEU A 1 1.72 5.06 -9.59
N VAL A 2 0.96 5.69 -10.48
CA VAL A 2 1.49 6.45 -11.61
C VAL A 2 0.85 7.83 -11.60
N ALA A 3 1.66 8.87 -11.71
CA ALA A 3 1.20 10.24 -11.94
C ALA A 3 1.68 10.69 -13.33
N ILE A 4 0.76 11.22 -14.13
CA ILE A 4 1.02 11.70 -15.49
C ILE A 4 0.78 13.20 -15.52
N SER A 5 1.71 13.94 -16.12
CA SER A 5 1.62 15.38 -16.32
C SER A 5 2.21 15.75 -17.69
N PRO A 6 2.06 17.00 -18.17
CA PRO A 6 2.76 17.47 -19.36
C PRO A 6 4.29 17.37 -19.26
N ARG A 7 4.85 17.27 -18.05
CA ARG A 7 6.29 17.07 -17.80
C ARG A 7 6.72 15.59 -17.82
N GLY A 8 5.81 14.70 -18.22
CA GLY A 8 6.01 13.25 -18.29
C GLY A 8 5.39 12.49 -17.11
N GLU A 9 5.82 11.25 -16.97
CA GLU A 9 5.31 10.27 -16.01
C GLU A 9 6.24 10.16 -14.78
N LEU A 10 5.63 9.96 -13.61
CA LEU A 10 6.28 9.53 -12.38
C LEU A 10 5.64 8.24 -11.87
N ARG A 11 6.48 7.32 -11.41
CA ARG A 11 6.05 6.03 -10.84
C ARG A 11 6.48 5.95 -9.40
N GLY A 12 5.55 5.52 -8.55
CA GLY A 12 5.83 5.09 -7.18
C GLY A 12 5.47 3.63 -7.02
N THR A 13 6.34 2.84 -6.42
CA THR A 13 6.13 1.41 -6.18
C THR A 13 6.04 1.11 -4.69
N GLY A 14 5.33 0.05 -4.35
CA GLY A 14 5.17 -0.38 -2.97
C GLY A 14 4.87 -1.86 -2.97
N VAL A 15 5.57 -2.59 -2.10
CA VAL A 15 5.38 -4.02 -1.88
C VAL A 15 4.99 -4.20 -0.43
N LEU A 16 4.02 -5.08 -0.21
CA LEU A 16 3.70 -5.59 1.11
C LEU A 16 4.08 -7.06 1.12
N GLU A 17 5.14 -7.40 1.84
CA GLU A 17 5.57 -8.77 2.02
C GLU A 17 4.72 -9.45 3.10
N GLY A 18 4.59 -10.77 3.01
CA GLY A 18 3.73 -11.53 3.89
C GLY A 18 3.60 -12.98 3.46
N ARG A 19 2.65 -13.67 4.09
CA ARG A 19 2.30 -15.07 3.84
C ARG A 19 0.80 -15.22 3.63
N ILE A 20 0.39 -16.35 3.06
CA ILE A 20 -1.02 -16.72 2.91
C ILE A 20 -1.45 -17.53 4.14
N ALA A 21 -2.61 -17.20 4.68
CA ALA A 21 -3.27 -17.94 5.76
C ALA A 21 -3.90 -19.23 5.23
N ASP A 22 -4.03 -20.24 6.10
CA ASP A 22 -4.70 -21.49 5.74
C ASP A 22 -6.21 -21.31 5.53
N GLU A 23 -6.82 -20.35 6.24
CA GLU A 23 -8.24 -20.02 6.15
C GLU A 23 -8.48 -18.49 6.13
N PRO A 24 -9.54 -18.01 5.46
CA PRO A 24 -9.88 -16.59 5.47
C PRO A 24 -10.37 -16.12 6.85
N ARG A 25 -9.88 -14.96 7.30
CA ARG A 25 -10.26 -14.32 8.58
C ARG A 25 -10.46 -12.82 8.38
N GLY A 26 -11.40 -12.23 9.12
CA GLY A 26 -11.76 -10.81 9.02
C GLY A 26 -12.76 -10.51 7.89
N ASP A 27 -13.43 -9.37 8.01
CA ASP A 27 -14.53 -8.91 7.13
C ASP A 27 -14.27 -7.54 6.49
N GLU A 28 -13.25 -6.80 6.94
CA GLU A 28 -12.85 -5.55 6.31
C GLU A 28 -11.94 -5.74 5.09
N GLY A 29 -11.94 -4.75 4.19
CA GLY A 29 -11.09 -4.77 3.00
C GLY A 29 -11.73 -5.42 1.78
N PHE A 30 -10.92 -5.95 0.86
CA PHE A 30 -11.37 -6.53 -0.40
C PHE A 30 -10.33 -7.49 -1.00
N GLY A 31 -10.76 -8.34 -1.95
CA GLY A 31 -9.85 -9.24 -2.66
C GLY A 31 -9.22 -10.28 -1.72
N TYR A 32 -7.89 -10.32 -1.68
CA TYR A 32 -7.12 -11.31 -0.89
C TYR A 32 -6.87 -10.88 0.56
N ASP A 33 -7.39 -9.75 0.99
CA ASP A 33 -7.19 -9.25 2.36
C ASP A 33 -7.55 -10.27 3.46
N PRO A 34 -8.64 -11.08 3.31
CA PRO A 34 -8.98 -12.09 4.32
C PRO A 34 -7.97 -13.23 4.46
N ILE A 35 -7.07 -13.43 3.50
CA ILE A 35 -6.08 -14.53 3.53
C ILE A 35 -4.64 -14.04 3.55
N PHE A 36 -4.39 -12.74 3.42
CA PHE A 36 -3.03 -12.22 3.37
C PHE A 36 -2.59 -11.74 4.76
N ILE A 37 -1.54 -12.34 5.30
CA ILE A 37 -0.93 -11.97 6.58
C ILE A 37 0.37 -11.20 6.30
N PRO A 38 0.44 -9.89 6.62
CA PRO A 38 1.65 -9.10 6.43
C PRO A 38 2.84 -9.62 7.24
N ALA A 39 4.05 -9.45 6.74
CA ALA A 39 5.27 -9.81 7.46
C ALA A 39 5.35 -9.05 8.79
N GLY A 40 5.52 -9.78 9.89
CA GLY A 40 5.55 -9.23 11.25
C GLY A 40 4.17 -9.14 11.93
N GLU A 41 3.09 -9.52 11.24
CA GLU A 41 1.74 -9.59 11.80
C GLU A 41 1.28 -11.06 11.91
N GLU A 42 0.35 -11.33 12.81
CA GLU A 42 -0.35 -12.64 12.92
C GLU A 42 -1.78 -12.60 12.36
N ARG A 43 -2.32 -11.40 12.20
CA ARG A 43 -3.66 -11.11 11.70
C ARG A 43 -3.63 -10.87 10.20
N THR A 44 -4.71 -11.24 9.53
CA THR A 44 -4.90 -10.96 8.10
C THR A 44 -5.10 -9.46 7.88
N VAL A 45 -4.91 -8.99 6.66
CA VAL A 45 -5.19 -7.57 6.32
C VAL A 45 -6.65 -7.21 6.61
N ALA A 46 -7.57 -8.16 6.44
CA ALA A 46 -8.99 -7.94 6.76
C ALA A 46 -9.25 -7.84 8.28
N GLU A 47 -8.48 -8.54 9.12
CA GLU A 47 -8.54 -8.41 10.58
C GLU A 47 -7.85 -7.14 11.10
N LEU A 48 -6.84 -6.64 10.36
CA LEU A 48 -6.11 -5.40 10.70
C LEU A 48 -6.90 -4.14 10.37
N GLY A 49 -7.84 -4.24 9.43
CA GLY A 49 -8.79 -3.18 9.10
C GLY A 49 -8.24 -2.03 8.27
N ASN A 50 -9.12 -1.09 7.95
CA ASN A 50 -8.83 -0.01 7.00
C ASN A 50 -7.80 1.02 7.50
N GLU A 51 -7.76 1.31 8.80
CA GLU A 51 -6.78 2.24 9.38
C GLU A 51 -5.36 1.73 9.17
N TRP A 52 -5.11 0.47 9.50
CA TRP A 52 -3.81 -0.16 9.27
C TRP A 52 -3.46 -0.17 7.78
N LYS A 53 -4.43 -0.43 6.88
CA LYS A 53 -4.20 -0.42 5.43
C LYS A 53 -3.83 0.96 4.89
N ALA A 54 -4.45 2.02 5.41
CA ALA A 54 -4.14 3.39 5.00
C ALA A 54 -2.67 3.75 5.24
N GLU A 55 -2.06 3.13 6.26
CA GLU A 55 -0.68 3.38 6.63
C GLU A 55 0.31 2.33 6.07
N ASN A 56 -0.06 1.06 6.01
CA ASN A 56 0.91 -0.01 5.84
C ASN A 56 0.82 -0.76 4.51
N SER A 57 -0.29 -0.62 3.79
CA SER A 57 -0.52 -1.35 2.54
C SER A 57 0.52 -1.06 1.45
N HIS A 58 0.63 -1.98 0.49
CA HIS A 58 1.44 -1.78 -0.72
C HIS A 58 1.09 -0.45 -1.43
N ARG A 59 -0.19 -0.05 -1.39
CA ARG A 59 -0.66 1.22 -1.97
C ARG A 59 -0.17 2.42 -1.18
N ALA A 60 -0.25 2.39 0.16
CA ALA A 60 0.28 3.45 1.01
C ALA A 60 1.80 3.64 0.80
N ARG A 61 2.55 2.52 0.72
CA ARG A 61 3.99 2.53 0.40
C ARG A 61 4.25 3.14 -0.99
N ALA A 62 3.48 2.75 -2.00
CA ALA A 62 3.58 3.31 -3.34
C ALA A 62 3.25 4.81 -3.40
N ALA A 63 2.32 5.29 -2.56
CA ALA A 63 2.00 6.71 -2.44
C ALA A 63 3.17 7.50 -1.85
N ARG A 64 3.77 7.00 -0.76
CA ARG A 64 4.97 7.62 -0.17
C ARG A 64 6.14 7.66 -1.14
N ASP A 65 6.38 6.59 -1.89
CA ASP A 65 7.43 6.56 -2.90
C ASP A 65 7.17 7.56 -4.04
N LEU A 66 5.92 7.65 -4.51
CA LEU A 66 5.52 8.63 -5.51
C LEU A 66 5.72 10.07 -5.01
N LEU A 67 5.33 10.37 -3.76
CA LEU A 67 5.56 11.68 -3.15
C LEU A 67 7.05 12.05 -3.14
N ARG A 68 7.93 11.11 -2.76
CA ARG A 68 9.39 11.32 -2.81
C ARG A 68 9.85 11.59 -4.26
N ALA A 69 9.33 10.86 -5.24
CA ALA A 69 9.66 11.08 -6.65
C ALA A 69 9.23 12.46 -7.14
N MET A 70 8.09 12.96 -6.68
CA MET A 70 7.60 14.29 -7.04
C MET A 70 8.40 15.40 -6.35
N SER A 71 8.76 15.25 -5.07
CA SER A 71 9.64 16.20 -4.36
C SER A 71 11.01 16.32 -5.05
N ARG A 72 11.59 15.20 -5.52
CA ARG A 72 12.85 15.22 -6.31
C ARG A 72 12.73 16.00 -7.62
N ARG A 73 11.53 16.11 -8.18
CA ARG A 73 11.25 16.92 -9.38
C ARG A 73 10.92 18.38 -9.08
N GLY A 74 11.16 18.83 -7.84
CA GLY A 74 10.88 20.20 -7.41
C GLY A 74 9.40 20.49 -7.21
N TRP A 75 8.57 19.46 -6.98
CA TRP A 75 7.21 19.69 -6.51
C TRP A 75 7.23 20.04 -5.02
N SER A 76 7.08 21.32 -4.71
CA SER A 76 6.76 21.80 -3.36
C SER A 76 5.24 21.74 -3.18
N GLY A 77 4.72 20.53 -3.00
CA GLY A 77 3.32 20.31 -2.61
C GLY A 77 3.11 20.51 -1.11
N VAL A 78 3.45 21.71 -0.61
CA VAL A 78 2.98 22.36 0.63
C VAL A 78 2.98 23.86 0.37
#